data_AF-A0A2V5JRG0-F1
#
_entry.id   AF-A0A2V5JRG0-F1
#
_cell.length_a   1.000
_cell.length_b   1.000
_cell.length_c   1.000
_cell.angle_alpha   90.00
_cell.angle_beta   90.00
_cell.angle_gamma   90.00
#
_symmetry.space_group_name_H-M   'P 1'
#
loop_
_entity.id
_entity.type
_entity.pdbx_description
1 polymer ?
#
loop_
_entity_poly.entity_id
_entity_poly.type
_entity_poly.pdbx_seq_one_letter_code
_entity_poly.pdbx_strand_id
1 'polypeptide(L)'
;MKNLMKNRSLAILTSVLSVVTCFAFLPQTQATPDALPPPSPDGCYPGFTTAEGCNALKLLTSGAGNTGLGWHSLSANTSGNFNTGVGAGTLILNNGDSNTATGAAALLLNTAG
;
A
#
# COMPACT_ATOMS: atom_id res chain seq x y z
N MET A 1 -19.23 13.28 61.62
CA MET A 1 -19.36 13.83 60.25
C MET A 1 -18.03 13.93 59.48
N LYS A 2 -16.91 14.33 60.09
CA LYS A 2 -15.60 14.48 59.41
C LYS A 2 -15.05 13.19 58.75
N ASN A 3 -15.20 12.02 59.39
CA ASN A 3 -14.76 10.74 58.80
C ASN A 3 -15.61 10.31 57.57
N LEU A 4 -16.89 10.70 57.52
CA LEU A 4 -17.76 10.39 56.37
C LEU A 4 -17.35 11.17 55.12
N MET A 5 -16.94 12.44 55.29
CA MET A 5 -16.46 13.29 54.20
C MET A 5 -15.08 12.84 53.67
N LYS A 6 -14.20 12.35 54.57
CA LYS A 6 -12.86 11.84 54.20
C LYS A 6 -12.94 10.57 53.34
N ASN A 7 -13.87 9.68 53.66
CA ASN A 7 -14.11 8.46 52.85
C ASN A 7 -14.74 8.76 51.49
N ARG A 8 -15.61 9.77 51.41
CA ARG A 8 -16.17 10.24 50.13
C ARG A 8 -15.11 10.88 49.23
N SER A 9 -14.23 11.71 49.80
CA SER A 9 -13.10 12.30 49.08
C SER A 9 -12.14 11.23 48.56
N LEU A 10 -11.85 10.20 49.37
CA LEU A 10 -10.98 9.10 48.96
C LEU A 10 -11.60 8.27 47.84
N ALA A 11 -12.91 7.99 47.89
CA ALA A 11 -13.62 7.26 46.84
C ALA A 11 -13.69 8.02 45.50
N ILE A 12 -13.79 9.36 45.55
CA ILE A 12 -13.71 10.19 44.35
C ILE A 12 -12.29 10.16 43.76
N LEU A 13 -11.26 10.22 44.61
CA LEU A 13 -9.88 10.18 44.15
C LEU A 13 -9.53 8.83 43.49
N THR A 14 -9.98 7.71 44.07
CA THR A 14 -9.72 6.38 43.50
C THR A 14 -10.46 6.14 42.19
N SER A 15 -11.70 6.63 42.06
CA SER A 15 -12.46 6.53 40.81
C SER A 15 -11.85 7.36 39.69
N VAL A 16 -11.43 8.60 39.98
CA VAL A 16 -10.73 9.45 38.99
C VAL A 16 -9.41 8.80 38.56
N LEU A 17 -8.63 8.26 39.50
CA LEU A 17 -7.38 7.58 39.16
C LEU A 17 -7.61 6.34 38.30
N SER A 18 -8.65 5.54 38.61
CA SER A 18 -9.04 4.39 37.81
C SER A 18 -9.42 4.78 36.38
N VAL A 19 -10.20 5.85 36.21
CA VAL A 19 -10.58 6.35 34.88
C VAL A 19 -9.35 6.82 34.10
N VAL A 20 -8.44 7.58 34.72
CA VAL A 20 -7.20 8.02 34.08
C VAL A 20 -6.32 6.85 33.67
N THR A 21 -6.19 5.82 34.51
CA THR A 21 -5.46 4.60 34.14
C THR A 21 -6.13 3.86 32.99
N CYS A 22 -7.47 3.77 32.96
CA CYS A 22 -8.17 3.17 31.83
C CYS A 22 -7.85 3.91 30.52
N PHE A 23 -7.87 5.25 30.51
CA PHE A 23 -7.52 6.02 29.32
C PHE A 23 -6.05 5.93 28.91
N ALA A 24 -5.14 5.70 29.86
CA ALA A 24 -3.72 5.49 29.57
C ALA A 24 -3.40 4.10 28.99
N PHE A 25 -4.21 3.09 29.33
CA PHE A 25 -4.04 1.70 28.87
C PHE A 25 -4.99 1.28 27.74
N LEU A 26 -5.91 2.16 27.32
CA LEU A 26 -6.67 1.95 26.10
C LEU A 26 -5.70 2.00 24.91
N PRO A 27 -5.78 1.04 23.96
CA PRO A 27 -5.00 1.13 22.74
C PRO A 27 -5.31 2.45 22.04
N GLN A 28 -4.29 3.26 21.77
CA GLN A 28 -4.48 4.46 20.98
C GLN A 28 -4.93 4.04 19.57
N THR A 29 -6.22 4.21 19.28
CA THR A 29 -6.72 4.20 17.92
C THR A 29 -6.23 5.49 17.27
N GLN A 30 -4.98 5.49 16.83
CA GLN A 30 -4.53 6.48 15.87
C GLN A 30 -5.38 6.24 14.61
N ALA A 31 -5.95 7.31 14.07
CA ALA A 31 -6.26 7.33 12.64
C ALA A 31 -4.90 7.28 11.94
N THR A 32 -4.35 6.08 11.82
CA THR A 32 -3.30 5.83 10.85
C THR A 32 -3.91 6.24 9.52
N PRO A 33 -3.29 7.15 8.74
CA PRO A 33 -3.63 7.21 7.34
C PRO A 33 -3.39 5.80 6.81
N ASP A 34 -4.49 5.07 6.57
CA ASP A 34 -4.60 3.73 6.00
C ASP A 34 -3.42 2.77 6.30
N ALA A 35 -3.56 2.01 7.39
CA ALA A 35 -2.75 0.82 7.66
C ALA A 35 -3.32 -0.47 7.02
N LEU A 36 -4.35 -0.35 6.17
CA LEU A 36 -4.43 -1.21 5.00
C LEU A 36 -3.49 -0.56 3.98
N PRO A 37 -2.65 -1.29 3.22
CA PRO A 37 -2.10 -0.67 2.01
C PRO A 37 -3.31 -0.03 1.33
N PRO A 38 -3.31 1.30 1.09
CA PRO A 38 -4.47 1.94 0.49
C PRO A 38 -4.84 1.04 -0.69
N PRO A 39 -6.14 0.73 -0.95
CA PRO A 39 -6.49 0.17 -2.24
C PRO A 39 -5.75 1.05 -3.23
N SER A 40 -4.76 0.47 -3.90
CA SER A 40 -3.72 1.22 -4.59
C SER A 40 -4.46 2.31 -5.35
N PRO A 41 -4.19 3.60 -5.12
CA PRO A 41 -5.05 4.65 -5.65
C PRO A 41 -5.33 4.34 -7.12
N ASP A 42 -6.61 4.23 -7.49
CA ASP A 42 -7.07 4.07 -8.87
C ASP A 42 -6.54 5.29 -9.66
N GLY A 43 -5.27 5.24 -10.08
CA GLY A 43 -4.51 6.35 -10.65
C GLY A 43 -3.47 7.01 -9.74
N CYS A 44 -2.53 7.73 -10.38
CA CYS A 44 -1.44 8.52 -9.75
C CYS A 44 -0.28 7.72 -9.15
N TYR A 45 0.12 6.60 -9.75
CA TYR A 45 1.39 5.96 -9.38
C TYR A 45 2.59 6.86 -9.74
N PRO A 46 3.69 6.79 -8.96
CA PRO A 46 4.94 7.48 -9.28
C PRO A 46 5.45 7.17 -10.70
N GLY A 47 6.19 8.12 -11.28
CA GLY A 47 6.81 7.93 -12.59
C GLY A 47 5.80 7.87 -13.75
N PHE A 48 4.60 8.46 -13.59
CA PHE A 48 3.56 8.46 -14.63
C PHE A 48 3.13 7.04 -15.03
N THR A 49 3.08 6.11 -14.07
CA THR A 49 2.73 4.72 -14.33
C THR A 49 1.28 4.41 -14.00
N THR A 50 0.78 3.30 -14.54
CA THR A 50 -0.54 2.75 -14.22
C THR A 50 -0.38 1.25 -14.00
N ALA A 51 -0.72 0.76 -12.82
CA ALA A 51 -0.58 -0.64 -12.43
C ALA A 51 -1.92 -1.16 -11.91
N GLU A 52 -2.59 -2.02 -12.69
CA GLU A 52 -3.87 -2.61 -12.31
C GLU A 52 -3.77 -4.13 -12.31
N GLY A 53 -4.08 -4.76 -11.17
CA GLY A 53 -3.99 -6.20 -10.97
C GLY A 53 -2.88 -6.61 -10.00
N CYS A 54 -3.03 -7.79 -9.41
CA CYS A 54 -2.10 -8.25 -8.37
C CYS A 54 -0.66 -8.36 -8.90
N ASN A 55 0.27 -7.71 -8.19
CA ASN A 55 1.70 -7.64 -8.52
C ASN A 55 2.03 -7.00 -9.88
N ALA A 56 1.12 -6.23 -10.49
CA ALA A 56 1.46 -5.41 -11.65
C ALA A 56 2.54 -4.37 -11.28
N LEU A 57 3.58 -4.21 -12.12
CA LEU A 57 4.70 -3.27 -11.92
C LEU A 57 5.41 -3.35 -10.54
N LYS A 58 5.33 -4.49 -9.86
CA LYS A 58 5.81 -4.66 -8.47
C LYS A 58 7.27 -4.29 -8.24
N LEU A 59 8.15 -4.60 -9.20
CA LEU A 59 9.61 -4.40 -9.07
C LEU A 59 10.12 -3.19 -9.85
N LEU A 60 9.24 -2.28 -10.29
CA LEU A 60 9.67 -1.05 -10.97
C LEU A 60 10.44 -0.14 -10.00
N THR A 61 11.69 0.19 -10.32
CA THR A 61 12.57 1.01 -9.46
C THR A 61 12.80 2.41 -10.03
N SER A 62 13.19 2.52 -11.31
CA SER A 62 13.56 3.80 -11.93
C SER A 62 12.87 4.08 -13.27
N GLY A 63 12.12 3.12 -13.81
CA GLY A 63 11.39 3.32 -15.07
C GLY A 63 10.15 4.20 -14.91
N ALA A 64 9.73 4.83 -16.00
CA ALA A 64 8.58 5.75 -16.06
C ALA A 64 7.67 5.47 -17.27
N GLY A 65 6.41 5.90 -17.18
CA GLY A 65 5.45 5.84 -18.28
C GLY A 65 4.94 4.43 -18.62
N ASN A 66 5.02 3.48 -17.70
CA ASN A 66 4.59 2.10 -17.93
C ASN A 66 3.11 1.90 -17.58
N THR A 67 2.40 1.11 -18.39
CA THR A 67 1.02 0.66 -18.16
C THR A 67 0.99 -0.85 -18.04
N GLY A 68 0.75 -1.38 -16.84
CA GLY A 68 0.62 -2.82 -16.58
C GLY A 68 -0.79 -3.17 -16.12
N LEU A 69 -1.55 -3.86 -16.96
CA LEU A 69 -2.91 -4.33 -16.66
C LEU A 69 -2.94 -5.87 -16.65
N GLY A 70 -3.19 -6.49 -15.50
CA GLY A 70 -3.31 -7.94 -15.33
C GLY A 70 -2.37 -8.52 -14.26
N TRP A 71 -2.66 -9.75 -13.83
CA TRP A 71 -1.85 -10.47 -12.83
C TRP A 71 -0.39 -10.58 -13.29
N HIS A 72 0.55 -10.05 -12.50
CA HIS A 72 1.98 -10.00 -12.81
C HIS A 72 2.40 -9.26 -14.09
N SER A 73 1.53 -8.43 -14.70
CA SER A 73 1.92 -7.62 -15.86
C SER A 73 3.09 -6.70 -15.51
N LEU A 74 4.16 -6.74 -16.32
CA LEU A 74 5.41 -5.97 -16.12
C LEU A 74 6.07 -6.16 -14.75
N SER A 75 5.79 -7.26 -14.05
CA SER A 75 6.14 -7.39 -12.63
C SER A 75 7.64 -7.37 -12.32
N ALA A 76 8.51 -7.78 -13.26
CA ALA A 76 9.96 -7.73 -13.09
C ALA A 76 10.67 -6.71 -14.01
N ASN A 77 9.92 -5.77 -14.61
CA ASN A 77 10.50 -4.62 -15.31
C ASN A 77 11.05 -3.61 -14.27
N THR A 78 12.37 -3.47 -14.16
CA THR A 78 13.02 -2.63 -13.13
C THR A 78 13.26 -1.19 -13.62
N SER A 79 13.86 -1.03 -14.80
CA SER A 79 14.27 0.27 -15.34
C SER A 79 13.61 0.65 -16.67
N GLY A 80 12.88 -0.26 -17.32
CA GLY A 80 12.30 -0.02 -18.63
C GLY A 80 11.21 1.06 -18.60
N ASN A 81 11.14 1.87 -19.65
CA ASN A 81 10.27 3.02 -19.81
C ASN A 81 9.24 2.82 -20.93
N PHE A 82 8.09 3.45 -20.79
CA PHE A 82 7.08 3.55 -21.86
C PHE A 82 6.57 2.19 -22.38
N ASN A 83 6.52 1.16 -21.51
CA ASN A 83 6.01 -0.15 -21.88
C ASN A 83 4.51 -0.28 -21.56
N THR A 84 3.75 -0.91 -22.46
CA THR A 84 2.33 -1.22 -22.28
C THR A 84 2.12 -2.73 -22.30
N GLY A 85 1.70 -3.31 -21.17
CA GLY A 85 1.41 -4.74 -21.03
C GLY A 85 -0.03 -4.98 -20.57
N VAL A 86 -0.85 -5.60 -21.42
CA VAL A 86 -2.24 -5.94 -21.09
C VAL A 86 -2.46 -7.46 -21.18
N GLY A 87 -2.57 -8.10 -20.02
CA GLY A 87 -2.74 -9.54 -19.89
C GLY A 87 -2.02 -10.10 -18.67
N ALA A 88 -2.39 -11.32 -18.26
CA ALA A 88 -1.69 -12.00 -17.18
C ALA A 88 -0.25 -12.33 -17.62
N GLY A 89 0.74 -11.81 -16.91
CA GLY A 89 2.16 -12.08 -17.13
C GLY A 89 2.73 -11.51 -18.43
N THR A 90 2.12 -10.47 -19.01
CA THR A 90 2.74 -9.73 -20.14
C THR A 90 4.03 -9.06 -19.71
N LEU A 91 5.07 -9.13 -20.55
CA LEU A 91 6.34 -8.39 -20.38
C LEU A 91 6.99 -8.59 -18.99
N ILE A 92 6.82 -9.76 -18.35
CA ILE A 92 7.35 -10.00 -16.99
C ILE A 92 8.85 -9.70 -16.95
N LEU A 93 9.63 -10.24 -17.89
CA LEU A 93 11.08 -10.10 -17.96
C LEU A 93 11.48 -9.17 -19.12
N ASN A 94 10.80 -8.03 -19.26
CA ASN A 94 11.17 -7.01 -20.21
C ASN A 94 12.25 -6.09 -19.62
N ASN A 95 13.33 -5.88 -20.36
CA ASN A 95 14.41 -4.94 -20.01
C ASN A 95 14.59 -3.84 -21.07
N GLY A 96 13.70 -3.80 -22.06
CA GLY A 96 13.65 -2.77 -23.10
C GLY A 96 12.64 -1.67 -22.82
N ASP A 97 12.72 -0.62 -23.62
CA ASP A 97 11.80 0.52 -23.58
C ASP A 97 10.80 0.45 -24.74
N SER A 98 9.67 1.14 -24.60
CA SER A 98 8.71 1.39 -25.70
C SER A 98 8.08 0.12 -26.31
N ASN A 99 7.83 -0.90 -25.51
CA ASN A 99 7.19 -2.15 -25.96
C ASN A 99 5.68 -2.14 -25.74
N THR A 100 4.94 -2.80 -26.63
CA THR A 100 3.52 -3.08 -26.45
C THR A 100 3.26 -4.57 -26.56
N ALA A 101 2.63 -5.16 -25.54
CA ALA A 101 2.25 -6.57 -25.52
C ALA A 101 0.80 -6.72 -25.03
N THR A 102 0.03 -7.55 -25.74
CA THR A 102 -1.36 -7.87 -25.39
C THR A 102 -1.59 -9.37 -25.44
N GLY A 103 -2.28 -9.92 -24.44
CA GLY A 103 -2.54 -11.36 -24.28
C GLY A 103 -1.74 -12.00 -23.15
N ALA A 104 -2.18 -13.15 -22.64
CA ALA A 104 -1.50 -13.81 -21.53
C ALA A 104 -0.07 -14.24 -21.93
N ALA A 105 0.91 -13.92 -21.08
CA ALA A 105 2.34 -14.20 -21.28
C ALA A 105 2.94 -13.63 -22.58
N ALA A 106 2.29 -12.66 -23.23
CA ALA A 106 2.83 -12.05 -24.45
C ALA A 106 4.14 -11.31 -24.15
N LEU A 107 5.14 -11.52 -25.02
CA LEU A 107 6.50 -10.98 -24.90
C LEU A 107 7.10 -11.22 -23.49
N LEU A 108 6.88 -12.42 -22.92
CA LEU A 108 7.35 -12.78 -21.57
C LEU A 108 8.82 -12.40 -21.31
N LEU A 109 9.69 -12.62 -22.30
CA LEU A 109 11.12 -12.32 -22.27
C LEU A 109 11.44 -11.40 -23.46
N ASN A 110 11.77 -10.15 -23.18
CA ASN A 110 12.23 -9.20 -24.19
C ASN A 110 13.44 -8.43 -23.68
N THR A 111 14.61 -8.67 -24.27
CA THR A 111 15.89 -8.16 -23.77
C THR A 111 16.46 -7.00 -24.57
N ALA A 112 15.90 -6.67 -25.74
CA ALA A 112 16.45 -5.62 -26.62
C ALA A 112 15.40 -4.69 -27.25
N GLY A 113 14.11 -4.90 -26.97
CA GLY A 113 13.01 -4.23 -27.68
C GLY A 113 12.36 -5.18 -28.67
#